data_AF-A0A943RK81-F1
#
_entry.id   AF-A0A943RK81-F1
#
_cell.length_a   1.000
_cell.length_b   1.000
_cell.length_c   1.000
_cell.angle_alpha   90.00
_cell.angle_beta   90.00
_cell.angle_gamma   90.00
#
_symmetry.space_group_name_H-M   'P 1'
#
loop_
_entity.id
_entity.type
_entity.pdbx_description
1 polymer ?
#
loop_
_entity_poly.entity_id
_entity_poly.type
_entity_poly.pdbx_seq_one_letter_code
_entity_poly.pdbx_strand_id
1 'polypeptide(L)' 'RVNIKLTASIQLVMPGIYELIRVSTEAAIAENIIAGEVPQVYTNVASEEDILNLIPTDLP' A
#
# COMPACT_ATOMS: atom_id res chain seq x y z
N ARG A 1 -2.55 6.86 -13.06
CA ARG A 1 -1.58 7.02 -11.96
C ARG A 1 -2.31 6.92 -10.63
N VAL A 2 -1.99 5.89 -9.85
CA VAL A 2 -2.48 5.66 -8.49
C VAL A 2 -1.35 6.01 -7.53
N ASN A 3 -1.67 6.86 -6.56
CA ASN A 3 -0.74 7.26 -5.51
C ASN A 3 -1.33 6.84 -4.16
N ILE A 4 -0.51 6.22 -3.31
CA ILE A 4 -0.82 6.07 -1.89
C ILE A 4 -0.40 7.36 -1.20
N LYS A 5 -1.31 7.92 -0.41
CA LYS A 5 -1.01 8.99 0.53
C LYS A 5 -0.98 8.40 1.94
N LEU A 6 0.19 8.45 2.57
CA LEU A 6 0.37 7.98 3.93
C LEU A 6 0.48 9.19 4.85
N THR A 7 -0.39 9.28 5.84
CA THR A 7 -0.41 10.38 6.82
C THR A 7 -0.19 9.83 8.21
N ALA A 8 0.82 10.33 8.90
CA ALA A 8 1.12 10.04 10.29
C ALA A 8 0.84 11.27 11.15
N SER A 9 0.30 11.04 12.34
CA SER A 9 0.12 12.10 13.36
C SER A 9 1.06 11.79 14.53
N ILE A 10 1.88 12.78 14.89
CA ILE A 10 2.83 12.72 15.99
C ILE A 10 2.37 13.72 17.05
N GLN A 11 2.16 13.24 18.27
CA GLN A 11 1.83 14.09 19.40
C GLN A 11 3.12 14.35 20.20
N LEU A 12 3.55 15.60 20.25
CA LEU A 12 4.73 16.03 20.97
C LEU A 12 4.30 16.66 22.30
N VAL A 13 4.73 16.06 23.41
CA VAL A 13 4.44 16.54 24.76
C VAL A 13 5.75 16.80 25.48
N MET A 14 5.97 18.06 25.86
CA MET A 14 7.12 18.53 26.63
C MET A 14 6.65 19.53 27.70
N PRO A 15 7.43 19.81 28.75
CA PRO A 15 7.06 20.84 29.72
C PRO A 15 6.80 22.19 29.04
N GLY A 16 5.56 22.68 29.13
CA GLY A 16 5.13 23.95 28.52
C GLY A 16 4.81 23.89 27.02
N ILE A 17 4.97 22.75 26.35
CA ILE A 17 4.69 22.60 24.91
C ILE A 17 3.84 21.35 24.67
N TYR A 18 2.71 21.55 23.99
CA TYR A 18 1.84 20.48 23.51
C TYR A 18 1.53 20.75 22.04
N GLU A 19 1.94 19.86 21.15
CA GLU A 19 1.79 20.04 19.72
C GLU A 19 1.38 18.75 19.01
N LEU A 20 0.51 18.88 18.01
CA LEU A 20 0.12 17.79 17.12
C LEU A 20 0.69 18.06 15.73
N ILE A 21 1.69 17.26 15.35
CA ILE A 21 2.39 17.37 14.08
C ILE A 21 1.82 16.33 13.12
N ARG A 22 1.40 16.74 11.93
CA ARG A 22 0.94 15.82 10.87
C ARG A 22 1.97 15.78 9.76
N VAL A 23 2.41 14.57 9.41
CA VAL A 23 3.37 14.32 8.35
C VAL A 23 2.68 13.50 7.28
N SER A 24 2.73 13.93 6.03
CA SER A 24 2.16 13.19 4.90
C SER A 24 3.20 12.96 3.81
N THR A 25 3.23 11.73 3.27
CA THR A 25 4.04 11.36 2.12
C THR A 25 3.18 10.73 1.04
N GLU A 26 3.52 10.95 -0.23
CA GLU A 26 2.83 10.36 -1.37
C GLU A 26 3.81 9.47 -2.16
N ALA A 27 3.39 8.25 -2.46
CA ALA A 27 4.16 7.29 -3.24
C ALA A 27 3.30 6.75 -4.39
N ALA A 28 3.85 6.76 -5.61
CA ALA A 28 3.17 6.16 -6.77
C ALA A 28 3.24 4.63 -6.65
N ILE A 29 2.09 3.96 -6.69
CA ILE A 29 1.99 2.50 -6.62
C ILE A 29 1.62 1.87 -7.96
N ALA A 30 0.99 2.61 -8.87
CA ALA A 30 0.69 2.10 -10.21
C ALA A 30 0.55 3.22 -11.23
N GLU A 31 1.08 3.03 -12.44
CA GLU A 31 0.88 3.98 -13.53
C GLU A 31 -0.47 3.81 -14.22
N ASN A 32 -0.90 2.56 -14.40
CA ASN A 32 -2.17 2.16 -15.04
C ASN A 32 -3.03 1.33 -14.09
N ILE A 33 -4.32 1.66 -14.00
CA ILE A 33 -5.35 0.81 -13.40
C ILE A 33 -6.08 0.12 -14.55
N ILE A 34 -6.16 -1.21 -14.52
CA ILE A 34 -7.04 -1.94 -15.43
C ILE A 34 -8.38 -2.08 -14.71
N ALA A 35 -9.38 -1.30 -15.13
CA ALA A 35 -10.75 -1.41 -14.62
C ALA A 35 -11.60 -2.16 -15.66
N GLY A 36 -12.07 -3.35 -15.30
CA GLY A 36 -12.79 -4.26 -16.21
C GLY A 36 -12.40 -5.72 -15.96
N GLU A 37 -12.69 -6.62 -16.91
CA GLU A 37 -12.14 -7.98 -16.86
C GLU A 37 -10.61 -7.93 -16.86
N VAL A 38 -9.99 -8.57 -15.87
CA VAL A 38 -8.53 -8.68 -15.77
C VAL A 38 -8.04 -9.45 -17.00
N PRO A 39 -7.19 -8.88 -17.86
CA PRO A 39 -6.69 -9.59 -19.03
C PRO A 39 -5.96 -10.86 -18.58
N GLN A 40 -6.20 -11.98 -19.26
CA GLN A 40 -5.69 -13.29 -18.84
C GLN A 40 -4.16 -13.35 -18.65
N VAL A 41 -3.41 -12.43 -19.27
CA VAL A 41 -1.96 -12.26 -19.11
C VAL A 41 -1.52 -11.76 -17.73
N TYR A 42 -2.43 -11.19 -16.93
CA TYR A 42 -2.15 -10.73 -15.56
C TYR A 42 -2.65 -11.70 -14.48
N THR A 43 -3.44 -12.72 -14.85
CA THR A 43 -3.78 -13.87 -13.99
C THR A 43 -2.73 -14.96 -14.17
N ASN A 44 -1.57 -14.80 -13.54
CA ASN A 44 -0.60 -15.90 -13.42
C ASN A 44 -0.88 -16.71 -12.15
N VAL A 45 -2.10 -17.22 -12.04
CA VAL A 45 -2.50 -18.12 -10.95
C VAL A 45 -3.02 -19.41 -11.58
N ALA A 46 -2.37 -20.52 -11.27
CA ALA A 46 -2.76 -21.84 -11.78
C ALA A 46 -4.11 -22.32 -11.20
N SER A 47 -4.58 -21.70 -10.10
CA SER A 47 -5.83 -21.99 -9.41
C SER A 47 -6.43 -20.73 -8.77
N GLU A 48 -7.76 -20.69 -8.59
CA GLU A 48 -8.46 -19.56 -7.92
C GLU A 48 -8.09 -19.42 -6.44
N GLU A 49 -7.59 -20.48 -5.81
CA GLU A 49 -7.19 -20.50 -4.40
C GLU A 49 -5.88 -19.72 -4.17
N ASP A 50 -5.06 -19.52 -5.21
CA ASP A 50 -3.75 -18.85 -5.13
C ASP A 50 -3.81 -17.34 -5.40
N ILE A 51 -4.99 -16.77 -5.61
CA ILE A 51 -5.19 -15.34 -5.95
C ILE A 51 -4.66 -14.38 -4.87
N LEU A 52 -4.44 -14.86 -3.63
CA LEU A 52 -4.05 -14.03 -2.48
C LEU A 52 -2.82 -14.52 -1.69
N ASN A 53 -1.93 -15.33 -2.28
CA ASN A 53 -0.68 -15.71 -1.62
C ASN A 53 0.36 -14.56 -1.66
N LEU A 54 0.18 -13.57 -0.78
CA LEU A 54 1.11 -12.44 -0.57
C LEU A 54 2.16 -12.70 0.52
N ILE A 55 2.28 -13.93 1.00
CA ILE A 55 3.27 -14.32 2.00
C ILE A 55 4.31 -15.21 1.32
N PRO A 56 5.58 -14.77 1.24
CA PRO A 56 6.66 -15.62 0.76
C PRO A 56 6.78 -16.84 1.67
N THR A 57 6.55 -18.04 1.14
CA THR A 57 6.70 -19.30 1.86
C THR A 57 8.09 -19.91 1.71
N ASP A 58 8.92 -19.35 0.83
CA ASP A 58 10.28 -19.83 0.62
C ASP A 58 11.21 -19.25 1.70
N LEU A 59 11.68 -20.13 2.59
CA LEU A 59 12.85 -19.88 3.41
C LEU A 59 14.11 -20.08 2.54
N PRO A 60 15.19 -19.29 2.78
CA PRO A 60 16.38 -19.25 1.92
C PRO A 60 17.10 -20.58 1.76
#